data_AF-A0A175YIU6-F1
#
_entry.id   AF-A0A175YIU6-F1
#
_cell.length_a   1.000
_cell.length_b   1.000
_cell.length_c   1.000
_cell.angle_alpha   90.00
_cell.angle_beta   90.00
_cell.angle_gamma   90.00
#
_symmetry.space_group_name_H-M   'P 1'
#
loop_
_entity.id
_entity.type
_entity.pdbx_description
1 polymer ?
#
loop_
_entity_poly.entity_id
_entity_poly.type
_entity_poly.pdbx_seq_one_letter_code
_entity_poly.pdbx_strand_id
1 'polypeptide(L)'
;MYGGGDTESERTAFRKAEKIYKLYYQSNTKKKKQPRAVDLTQVLDFKSIVQLFNANGQVPPGVSLAAAPQFDRPVFCLEKHPGFYFIPQALSVAEQCHWIRESLTSFPQPPNRTNHNAVYGSIHDLFIAAKERKVLVENQNCLKGLLPDNNSLATDLAYRWELSEEPSVTSRESTIKSISASTLLRKLRWSTLGLQFDWSKVIF
;
A
#
# COMPACT_ATOMS: atom_id res chain seq x y z
N MET A 1 -4.69 28.19 21.32
CA MET A 1 -4.23 29.03 20.20
C MET A 1 -3.04 28.33 19.57
N TYR A 2 -3.12 27.93 18.30
CA TYR A 2 -1.96 27.44 17.55
C TYR A 2 -1.69 28.45 16.43
N GLY A 3 -0.43 28.90 16.35
CA GLY A 3 0.03 30.03 15.57
C GLY A 3 -0.44 30.02 14.12
N GLY A 4 -1.35 30.95 13.83
CA GLY A 4 -1.67 31.37 12.47
C GLY A 4 -0.87 32.64 12.17
N GLY A 5 0.15 32.51 11.34
CA GLY A 5 0.98 33.61 10.86
C GLY A 5 2.30 33.03 10.34
N ASP A 6 2.61 33.26 9.06
CA ASP A 6 3.94 33.05 8.44
C ASP A 6 4.42 31.66 7.96
N THR A 7 3.57 30.70 7.59
CA THR A 7 4.07 29.44 6.93
C THR A 7 3.43 29.06 5.60
N GLU A 8 2.60 29.91 4.99
CA GLU A 8 2.06 29.62 3.65
C GLU A 8 2.95 30.15 2.50
N SER A 9 3.78 31.17 2.77
CA SER A 9 4.69 31.76 1.77
C SER A 9 5.83 30.80 1.38
N GLU A 10 6.36 30.00 2.31
CA GLU A 10 7.50 29.09 2.08
C GLU A 10 7.13 27.73 1.45
N ARG A 11 5.85 27.46 1.19
CA ARG A 11 5.42 26.15 0.65
C ARG A 11 5.55 26.12 -0.86
N THR A 12 6.24 25.11 -1.38
CA THR A 12 6.29 24.81 -2.81
C THR A 12 4.88 24.63 -3.38
N ALA A 13 4.70 24.91 -4.67
CA ALA A 13 3.42 24.71 -5.36
C ALA A 13 2.88 23.28 -5.16
N PHE A 14 3.76 22.29 -5.18
CA PHE A 14 3.42 20.90 -4.89
C PHE A 14 2.83 20.71 -3.47
N ARG A 15 3.48 21.23 -2.43
CA ARG A 15 2.98 21.12 -1.04
C ARG A 15 1.64 21.82 -0.84
N LYS A 16 1.41 22.93 -1.56
CA LYS A 16 0.13 23.64 -1.55
C LYS A 16 -0.97 22.75 -2.18
N ALA A 17 -0.72 22.16 -3.34
CA ALA A 17 -1.64 21.25 -4.00
C ALA A 17 -1.93 19.99 -3.17
N GLU A 18 -0.89 19.34 -2.63
CA GLU A 18 -1.04 18.17 -1.73
C GLU A 18 -1.93 18.50 -0.53
N LYS A 19 -1.73 19.66 0.10
CA LYS A 19 -2.55 20.14 1.22
C LYS A 19 -4.02 20.33 0.82
N ILE A 20 -4.32 20.78 -0.40
CA ILE A 20 -5.72 20.95 -0.85
C ILE A 20 -6.43 19.59 -0.90
N TYR A 21 -5.77 18.56 -1.44
CA TYR A 21 -6.39 17.25 -1.67
C TYR A 21 -6.25 16.24 -0.53
N LYS A 22 -5.50 16.58 0.52
CA LYS A 22 -5.31 15.69 1.67
C LYS A 22 -6.61 15.46 2.43
N LEU A 23 -6.85 14.22 2.83
CA LEU A 23 -8.00 13.82 3.62
C LEU A 23 -7.89 14.38 5.05
N TYR A 24 -8.59 15.48 5.34
CA TYR A 24 -8.75 16.01 6.67
C TYR A 24 -10.07 15.55 7.28
N TYR A 25 -10.13 15.39 8.60
CA TYR A 25 -11.36 15.07 9.31
C TYR A 25 -11.83 16.28 10.11
N GLN A 26 -13.14 16.52 10.12
CA GLN A 26 -13.74 17.52 10.99
C GLN A 26 -13.68 17.03 12.45
N SER A 27 -13.08 17.83 13.33
CA SER A 27 -13.02 17.52 14.76
C SER A 27 -14.33 17.90 15.44
N ASN A 28 -15.39 17.10 15.25
CA ASN A 28 -16.58 17.23 16.09
C ASN A 28 -16.45 16.30 17.30
N THR A 29 -16.41 16.90 18.49
CA THR A 29 -16.02 16.29 19.77
C THR A 29 -16.96 15.19 20.29
N LYS A 30 -18.03 14.80 19.57
CA LYS A 30 -18.99 13.78 20.04
C LYS A 30 -19.60 12.85 18.96
N LYS A 31 -19.14 12.87 17.71
CA LYS A 31 -19.65 11.96 16.64
C LYS A 31 -18.50 11.42 15.78
N LYS A 32 -18.75 10.30 15.06
CA LYS A 32 -17.80 9.69 14.11
C LYS A 32 -17.11 10.77 13.27
N LYS A 33 -15.77 10.74 13.21
CA LYS A 33 -14.96 11.68 12.43
C LYS A 33 -15.42 11.66 10.97
N GLN A 34 -16.06 12.74 10.51
CA GLN A 34 -16.45 12.88 9.11
C GLN A 34 -15.30 13.51 8.31
N PRO A 35 -14.96 12.97 7.13
CA PRO A 35 -14.04 13.64 6.23
C PRO A 35 -14.53 15.05 5.88
N ARG A 36 -13.62 16.00 5.84
CA ARG A 36 -13.86 17.33 5.29
C ARG A 36 -14.06 17.18 3.77
N ALA A 37 -15.11 17.80 3.25
CA ALA A 37 -15.32 17.88 1.80
C ALA A 37 -14.16 18.64 1.15
N VAL A 38 -13.68 18.12 0.01
CA VAL A 38 -12.60 18.69 -0.79
C VAL A 38 -13.16 18.98 -2.18
N ASP A 39 -12.82 20.14 -2.73
CA ASP A 39 -13.14 20.47 -4.10
C ASP A 39 -12.23 19.69 -5.07
N LEU A 40 -12.83 18.88 -5.93
CA LEU A 40 -12.14 18.04 -6.91
C LEU A 40 -12.31 18.55 -8.34
N THR A 41 -12.89 19.74 -8.56
CA THR A 41 -13.17 20.28 -9.90
C THR A 41 -11.93 20.44 -10.78
N GLN A 42 -10.76 20.64 -10.16
CA GLN A 42 -9.48 20.74 -10.87
C GLN A 42 -8.79 19.38 -11.09
N VAL A 43 -9.34 18.28 -10.57
CA VAL A 43 -8.80 16.94 -10.77
C VAL A 43 -9.22 16.43 -12.14
N LEU A 44 -8.25 16.04 -12.96
CA LEU A 44 -8.51 15.42 -14.25
C LEU A 44 -9.13 14.03 -14.04
N ASP A 45 -10.35 13.84 -14.54
CA ASP A 45 -11.02 12.54 -14.57
C ASP A 45 -10.99 11.94 -15.97
N PHE A 46 -10.05 11.03 -16.21
CA PHE A 46 -9.91 10.35 -17.48
C PHE A 46 -11.11 9.47 -17.85
N LYS A 47 -11.96 9.08 -16.90
CA LYS A 47 -13.22 8.39 -17.22
C LYS A 47 -14.17 9.32 -17.95
N SER A 48 -14.35 10.54 -17.43
CA SER A 48 -15.15 11.58 -18.06
C SER A 48 -14.56 12.03 -19.42
N ILE A 49 -13.23 12.10 -19.52
CA ILE A 49 -12.54 12.41 -20.79
C ILE A 49 -12.82 11.35 -21.86
N VAL A 50 -12.76 10.06 -21.52
CA VAL A 50 -13.12 8.98 -22.45
C VAL A 50 -14.57 9.10 -22.92
N GLN A 51 -15.50 9.44 -22.02
CA GLN A 51 -16.90 9.60 -22.39
C GLN A 51 -17.10 10.77 -23.36
N LEU A 52 -16.45 11.91 -23.11
CA LEU A 52 -16.46 13.05 -24.03
C LEU A 52 -15.86 12.67 -25.39
N PHE A 53 -14.67 12.07 -25.38
CA PHE A 53 -13.98 11.64 -26.60
C PHE A 53 -14.83 10.66 -27.42
N ASN A 54 -15.47 9.68 -26.78
CA ASN A 54 -16.34 8.73 -27.48
C ASN A 54 -17.62 9.39 -28.00
N ALA A 55 -18.11 10.45 -27.34
CA ALA A 55 -19.34 11.15 -27.74
C ALA A 55 -19.12 12.11 -28.92
N ASN A 56 -18.01 12.84 -28.94
CA ASN A 56 -17.79 13.92 -29.92
C ASN A 56 -16.34 14.09 -30.40
N GLY A 57 -15.43 13.17 -30.05
CA GLY A 57 -14.02 13.20 -30.45
C GLY A 57 -13.18 14.27 -29.75
N GLN A 58 -13.73 14.99 -28.76
CA GLN A 58 -13.02 16.08 -28.09
C GLN A 58 -12.25 15.61 -26.87
N VAL A 59 -11.18 16.34 -26.57
CA VAL A 59 -10.39 16.21 -25.34
C VAL A 59 -10.22 17.57 -24.67
N PRO A 60 -10.10 17.65 -23.34
CA PRO A 60 -9.88 18.92 -22.66
C PRO A 60 -8.54 19.58 -23.04
N PRO A 61 -8.40 20.91 -22.87
CA PRO A 61 -7.13 21.60 -23.08
C PRO A 61 -5.98 21.01 -22.26
N GLY A 62 -4.81 20.83 -22.87
CA GLY A 62 -3.63 20.26 -22.22
C GLY A 62 -3.59 18.73 -22.19
N VAL A 63 -4.63 18.06 -22.71
CA VAL A 63 -4.70 16.61 -22.90
C VAL A 63 -4.65 16.32 -24.40
N SER A 64 -3.83 15.36 -24.80
CA SER A 64 -3.72 14.91 -26.19
C SER A 64 -3.80 13.39 -26.29
N LEU A 65 -3.98 12.86 -27.52
CA LEU A 65 -3.93 11.43 -27.79
C LEU A 65 -2.53 11.02 -28.24
N ALA A 66 -2.04 9.90 -27.71
CA ALA A 66 -0.84 9.26 -28.24
C ALA A 66 -1.17 8.47 -29.50
N ALA A 67 -0.29 8.53 -30.50
CA ALA A 67 -0.32 7.61 -31.63
C ALA A 67 0.14 6.22 -31.16
N ALA A 68 -0.83 5.35 -30.85
CA ALA A 68 -0.57 4.02 -30.29
C ALA A 68 -1.40 2.97 -31.04
N PRO A 69 -1.08 2.66 -32.31
CA PRO A 69 -1.90 1.80 -33.18
C PRO A 69 -2.04 0.35 -32.68
N GLN A 70 -1.14 -0.09 -31.80
CA GLN A 70 -1.18 -1.41 -31.17
C GLN A 70 -2.22 -1.51 -30.04
N PHE A 71 -2.81 -0.39 -29.62
CA PHE A 71 -3.86 -0.38 -28.60
C PHE A 71 -5.23 -0.23 -29.25
N ASP A 72 -6.16 -1.07 -28.80
CA ASP A 72 -7.58 -1.04 -29.17
C ASP A 72 -8.37 0.11 -28.52
N ARG A 73 -7.68 0.97 -27.76
CA ARG A 73 -8.27 1.97 -26.86
C ARG A 73 -7.46 3.26 -26.87
N PRO A 74 -8.10 4.40 -26.57
CA PRO A 74 -7.41 5.69 -26.54
C PRO A 74 -6.37 5.74 -25.42
N VAL A 75 -5.19 6.24 -25.77
CA VAL A 75 -4.09 6.52 -24.84
C VAL A 75 -3.94 8.03 -24.71
N PHE A 76 -4.14 8.57 -23.52
CA PHE A 76 -4.10 10.01 -23.27
C PHE A 76 -2.73 10.44 -22.73
N CYS A 77 -2.30 11.64 -23.12
CA CYS A 77 -1.07 12.29 -22.68
C CYS A 77 -1.38 13.65 -22.06
N LEU A 78 -0.43 14.18 -21.29
CA LEU A 78 -0.46 15.57 -20.84
C LEU A 78 0.60 16.36 -21.60
N GLU A 79 0.21 17.39 -22.32
CA GLU A 79 1.10 18.14 -23.24
C GLU A 79 2.35 18.69 -22.54
N LYS A 80 2.20 19.11 -21.28
CA LYS A 80 3.30 19.68 -20.48
C LYS A 80 4.17 18.63 -19.75
N HIS A 81 3.83 17.34 -19.88
CA HIS A 81 4.51 16.25 -19.16
C HIS A 81 4.87 15.13 -20.15
N PRO A 82 5.90 15.32 -21.00
CA PRO A 82 6.34 14.29 -21.93
C PRO A 82 6.74 13.02 -21.17
N GLY A 83 6.37 11.86 -21.73
CA GLY A 83 6.55 10.55 -21.08
C GLY A 83 5.39 10.13 -20.17
N PHE A 84 4.41 11.01 -19.91
CA PHE A 84 3.18 10.62 -19.21
C PHE A 84 2.16 10.03 -20.19
N TYR A 85 1.74 8.80 -19.92
CA TYR A 85 0.68 8.10 -20.65
C TYR A 85 -0.37 7.59 -19.68
N PHE A 86 -1.64 7.73 -20.04
CA PHE A 86 -2.76 7.22 -19.27
C PHE A 86 -3.66 6.36 -20.17
N ILE A 87 -3.91 5.12 -19.74
CA ILE A 87 -4.73 4.14 -20.46
C ILE A 87 -5.96 3.81 -19.60
N PRO A 88 -7.12 4.44 -19.85
CA PRO A 88 -8.32 4.18 -19.07
C PRO A 88 -8.82 2.75 -19.27
N GLN A 89 -9.29 2.14 -18.18
CA GLN A 89 -9.90 0.81 -18.19
C GLN A 89 -9.04 -0.27 -18.86
N ALA A 90 -7.70 -0.16 -18.78
CA ALA A 90 -6.75 -1.06 -19.43
C ALA A 90 -6.99 -2.57 -19.15
N LEU A 91 -7.62 -2.89 -18.01
CA LEU A 91 -7.93 -4.24 -17.58
C LEU A 91 -9.44 -4.46 -17.51
N SER A 92 -9.90 -5.62 -17.98
CA SER A 92 -11.26 -6.10 -17.76
C SER A 92 -11.54 -6.33 -16.27
N VAL A 93 -12.82 -6.44 -15.89
CA VAL A 93 -13.21 -6.75 -14.51
C VAL A 93 -12.62 -8.08 -14.03
N ALA A 94 -12.58 -9.09 -14.91
CA ALA A 94 -11.99 -10.39 -14.59
C ALA A 94 -10.49 -10.29 -14.29
N GLU A 95 -9.75 -9.54 -15.12
CA GLU A 95 -8.32 -9.30 -14.91
C GLU A 95 -8.06 -8.47 -13.64
N GLN A 96 -8.88 -7.45 -13.37
CA GLN A 96 -8.79 -6.68 -12.13
C GLN A 96 -8.98 -7.59 -10.91
N CYS A 97 -10.01 -8.44 -10.90
CA CYS A 97 -10.23 -9.41 -9.82
C CYS A 97 -9.07 -10.40 -9.68
N HIS A 98 -8.50 -10.86 -10.79
CA HIS A 98 -7.33 -11.72 -10.79
C HIS A 98 -6.13 -11.04 -10.12
N TRP A 99 -5.76 -9.83 -10.57
CA TRP A 99 -4.60 -9.11 -10.02
C TRP A 99 -4.79 -8.66 -8.57
N ILE A 100 -6.01 -8.28 -8.18
CA ILE A 100 -6.33 -8.01 -6.77
C ILE A 100 -6.08 -9.26 -5.92
N ARG A 101 -6.50 -10.44 -6.38
CA ARG A 101 -6.25 -11.70 -5.67
C ARG A 101 -4.75 -11.97 -5.57
N GLU A 102 -4.03 -11.95 -6.68
CA GLU A 102 -2.57 -12.19 -6.70
C GLU A 102 -1.81 -11.23 -5.78
N SER A 103 -2.22 -9.95 -5.72
CA SER A 103 -1.61 -8.94 -4.85
C SER A 103 -1.76 -9.23 -3.35
N LEU A 104 -2.74 -10.05 -2.96
CA LEU A 104 -3.01 -10.43 -1.58
C LEU A 104 -2.54 -11.85 -1.25
N THR A 105 -2.49 -12.76 -2.22
CA THR A 105 -2.26 -14.19 -1.98
C THR A 105 -0.92 -14.72 -2.47
N SER A 106 -0.36 -14.18 -3.56
CA SER A 106 0.86 -14.68 -4.20
C SER A 106 2.02 -13.70 -4.06
N PHE A 107 1.82 -12.43 -4.43
CA PHE A 107 2.86 -11.41 -4.38
C PHE A 107 3.47 -11.17 -3.00
N PRO A 108 2.73 -11.23 -1.87
CA PRO A 108 3.34 -11.06 -0.55
C PRO A 108 3.96 -12.35 0.02
N GLN A 109 3.90 -13.48 -0.71
CA GLN A 109 4.51 -14.72 -0.27
C GLN A 109 6.04 -14.65 -0.40
N PRO A 110 6.78 -15.27 0.53
CA PRO A 110 8.21 -15.53 0.32
C PRO A 110 8.44 -16.25 -1.03
N PRO A 111 9.52 -15.93 -1.77
CA PRO A 111 10.69 -15.15 -1.36
C PRO A 111 10.54 -13.62 -1.48
N ASN A 112 9.38 -13.11 -1.89
CA ASN A 112 9.17 -11.66 -1.99
C ASN A 112 9.22 -11.01 -0.59
N ARG A 113 9.86 -9.85 -0.49
CA ARG A 113 9.90 -9.08 0.75
C ARG A 113 8.66 -8.21 0.87
N THR A 114 8.18 -8.08 2.09
CA THR A 114 7.11 -7.20 2.52
C THR A 114 7.57 -6.28 3.65
N ASN A 115 6.75 -5.30 4.00
CA ASN A 115 7.02 -4.43 5.16
C ASN A 115 7.06 -5.19 6.50
N HIS A 116 6.57 -6.43 6.56
CA HIS A 116 6.58 -7.23 7.78
C HIS A 116 7.92 -7.93 8.01
N ASN A 117 8.70 -8.18 6.96
CA ASN A 117 9.95 -8.94 7.06
C ASN A 117 10.97 -8.31 8.02
N ALA A 118 11.00 -6.98 8.13
CA ALA A 118 11.94 -6.28 9.02
C ALA A 118 11.76 -6.63 10.51
N VAL A 119 10.55 -7.04 10.93
CA VAL A 119 10.22 -7.31 12.34
C VAL A 119 9.91 -8.79 12.58
N TYR A 120 9.17 -9.41 11.66
CA TYR A 120 8.62 -10.75 11.84
C TYR A 120 9.31 -11.82 10.99
N GLY A 121 10.22 -11.43 10.11
CA GLY A 121 10.75 -12.34 9.09
C GLY A 121 9.69 -12.70 8.04
N SER A 122 9.95 -13.81 7.34
CA SER A 122 9.07 -14.30 6.27
C SER A 122 7.78 -14.90 6.84
N ILE A 123 6.64 -14.39 6.40
CA ILE A 123 5.31 -14.90 6.79
C ILE A 123 4.66 -15.55 5.57
N HIS A 124 4.34 -16.84 5.69
CA HIS A 124 3.64 -17.59 4.65
C HIS A 124 2.13 -17.49 4.85
N ASP A 125 1.39 -17.49 3.74
CA ASP A 125 -0.07 -17.66 3.71
C ASP A 125 -0.86 -16.70 4.60
N LEU A 126 -0.36 -15.46 4.74
CA LEU A 126 -0.95 -14.45 5.61
C LEU A 126 -2.44 -14.20 5.33
N PHE A 127 -2.85 -14.24 4.05
CA PHE A 127 -4.25 -14.08 3.67
C PHE A 127 -5.13 -15.24 4.17
N ILE A 128 -4.65 -16.48 4.01
CA ILE A 128 -5.35 -17.69 4.47
C ILE A 128 -5.41 -17.68 6.00
N ALA A 129 -4.28 -17.41 6.66
CA ALA A 129 -4.19 -17.27 8.11
C ALA A 129 -5.15 -16.20 8.65
N ALA A 130 -5.31 -15.07 7.96
CA ALA A 130 -6.28 -14.05 8.33
C ALA A 130 -7.73 -14.52 8.21
N LYS A 131 -8.05 -15.32 7.18
CA LYS A 131 -9.38 -15.93 6.98
C LYS A 131 -9.69 -16.98 8.06
N GLU A 132 -8.67 -17.74 8.45
CA GLU A 132 -8.73 -18.78 9.49
C GLU A 132 -8.63 -18.22 10.91
N ARG A 133 -8.45 -16.90 11.07
CA ARG A 133 -8.31 -16.22 12.36
C ARG A 133 -7.10 -16.67 13.17
N LYS A 134 -6.03 -17.09 12.49
CA LYS A 134 -4.75 -17.44 13.12
C LYS A 134 -4.06 -16.21 13.74
N VAL A 135 -3.15 -16.48 14.66
CA VAL A 135 -2.31 -15.49 15.34
C VAL A 135 -0.83 -15.80 15.11
N LEU A 136 -0.03 -14.77 14.89
CA LEU A 136 1.42 -14.86 14.87
C LEU A 136 1.93 -14.74 16.31
N VAL A 137 2.70 -15.72 16.77
CA VAL A 137 3.12 -15.88 18.17
C VAL A 137 4.64 -15.85 18.27
N GLU A 138 5.18 -15.13 19.26
CA GLU A 138 6.63 -15.08 19.54
C GLU A 138 7.08 -16.38 20.23
N ASN A 139 7.95 -17.15 19.58
CA ASN A 139 8.55 -18.36 20.12
C ASN A 139 9.68 -17.99 21.12
N GLN A 140 9.40 -18.15 22.41
CA GLN A 140 10.35 -17.81 23.48
C GLN A 140 11.53 -18.79 23.59
N ASN A 141 11.47 -19.97 22.95
CA ASN A 141 12.56 -20.96 23.03
C ASN A 141 13.78 -20.56 22.19
N CYS A 142 13.63 -19.69 21.19
CA CYS A 142 14.73 -19.16 20.38
C CYS A 142 15.62 -18.14 21.12
N LEU A 143 15.21 -17.64 22.29
CA LEU A 143 16.01 -16.68 23.06
C LEU A 143 17.14 -17.35 23.89
N LYS A 144 17.11 -18.68 24.08
CA LYS A 144 18.03 -19.38 24.99
C LYS A 144 19.30 -19.93 24.33
N GLY A 145 19.46 -19.78 23.00
CA GLY A 145 20.53 -20.42 22.23
C GLY A 145 21.54 -19.49 21.53
N LEU A 146 21.45 -18.17 21.70
CA LEU A 146 22.29 -17.22 20.95
C LEU A 146 23.68 -17.06 21.56
N LEU A 147 24.63 -17.90 21.13
CA LEU A 147 26.04 -17.51 21.05
C LEU A 147 26.27 -16.65 19.80
N PRO A 148 27.17 -15.66 19.85
CA PRO A 148 27.28 -14.65 18.79
C PRO A 148 28.22 -15.14 17.67
N ASP A 149 27.72 -15.97 16.76
CA ASP A 149 28.40 -16.19 15.49
C ASP A 149 27.86 -15.23 14.43
N ASN A 150 28.69 -14.23 14.14
CA ASN A 150 28.50 -13.22 13.10
C ASN A 150 28.35 -13.89 11.73
N ASN A 151 27.12 -14.05 11.23
CA ASN A 151 26.76 -13.83 9.81
C ASN A 151 25.31 -14.17 9.39
N SER A 152 24.37 -14.45 10.32
CA SER A 152 23.05 -14.98 9.94
C SER A 152 21.83 -14.24 10.53
N LEU A 153 21.84 -12.89 10.51
CA LEU A 153 20.72 -12.08 11.04
C LEU A 153 19.38 -12.33 10.31
N ALA A 154 19.40 -12.72 9.04
CA ALA A 154 18.19 -12.97 8.25
C ALA A 154 17.51 -14.31 8.59
N THR A 155 18.29 -15.34 8.94
CA THR A 155 17.78 -16.67 9.29
C THR A 155 17.28 -16.70 10.74
N ASP A 156 17.88 -15.90 11.63
CA ASP A 156 17.55 -15.85 13.06
C ASP A 156 16.16 -15.30 13.38
N LEU A 157 15.60 -14.41 12.54
CA LEU A 157 14.26 -13.87 12.75
C LEU A 157 13.15 -14.83 12.29
N ALA A 158 13.44 -15.73 11.36
CA ALA A 158 12.45 -16.68 10.82
C ALA A 158 11.96 -17.67 11.89
N TYR A 159 12.78 -17.99 12.89
CA TYR A 159 12.43 -18.91 13.98
C TYR A 159 11.78 -18.22 15.18
N ARG A 160 11.73 -16.88 15.20
CA ARG A 160 11.15 -16.12 16.32
C ARG A 160 9.63 -16.09 16.27
N TRP A 161 9.04 -16.12 15.09
CA TRP A 161 7.59 -15.91 14.93
C TRP A 161 6.97 -17.05 14.16
N GLU A 162 5.88 -17.60 14.70
CA GLU A 162 5.17 -18.72 14.09
C GLU A 162 3.66 -18.46 14.07
N LEU A 163 2.99 -18.89 13.00
CA LEU A 163 1.54 -18.82 12.92
C LEU A 163 0.93 -20.01 13.66
N SER A 164 0.09 -19.71 14.65
CA SER A 164 -0.65 -20.68 15.45
C SER A 164 -2.16 -20.38 15.36
N GLU A 165 -2.96 -21.40 15.66
CA GLU A 165 -4.37 -21.21 16.00
C GLU A 165 -4.52 -20.29 17.21
N GLU A 166 -5.66 -19.60 17.30
CA GLU A 166 -5.98 -18.79 18.49
C GLU A 166 -5.94 -19.67 19.74
N PRO A 167 -5.20 -19.29 20.79
CA PRO A 167 -5.13 -20.10 22.00
C PRO A 167 -6.51 -20.14 22.66
N SER A 168 -7.11 -21.34 22.68
CA SER A 168 -8.23 -21.63 23.57
C SER A 168 -7.74 -21.46 25.01
N VAL A 169 -8.24 -20.43 25.69
CA VAL A 169 -7.88 -20.02 27.07
C VAL A 169 -7.50 -21.22 27.94
N THR A 170 -6.21 -21.46 28.19
CA THR A 170 -5.76 -22.18 29.39
C THR A 170 -4.31 -21.88 29.73
N SER A 171 -4.09 -21.72 31.03
CA SER A 171 -2.84 -21.58 31.78
C SER A 171 -2.24 -20.17 31.90
N ARG A 172 -2.27 -19.71 33.16
CA ARG A 172 -1.58 -18.54 33.69
C ARG A 172 -0.09 -18.87 33.67
N GLU A 173 0.69 -18.22 32.82
CA GLU A 173 2.07 -17.75 33.07
C GLU A 173 2.75 -17.33 31.76
N SER A 174 3.26 -16.09 31.76
CA SER A 174 3.89 -15.35 30.64
C SER A 174 2.92 -14.84 29.55
N THR A 175 2.86 -13.52 29.40
CA THR A 175 2.13 -12.85 28.31
C THR A 175 2.90 -13.08 27.00
N ILE A 176 2.63 -14.19 26.31
CA ILE A 176 3.23 -14.45 25.00
C ILE A 176 2.78 -13.34 24.05
N LYS A 177 3.73 -12.64 23.40
CA LYS A 177 3.38 -11.60 22.43
C LYS A 177 2.75 -12.27 21.21
N SER A 178 1.50 -11.91 20.92
CA SER A 178 0.75 -12.44 19.79
C SER A 178 0.10 -11.31 18.98
N ILE A 179 0.00 -11.48 17.66
CA ILE A 179 -0.63 -10.52 16.75
C ILE A 179 -1.55 -11.27 15.79
N SER A 180 -2.80 -10.84 15.65
CA SER A 180 -3.72 -11.49 14.71
C SER A 180 -3.25 -11.36 13.25
N ALA A 181 -3.38 -12.44 12.47
CA ALA A 181 -3.08 -12.43 11.04
C ALA A 181 -3.92 -11.38 10.28
N SER A 182 -5.18 -11.17 10.69
CA SER A 182 -6.04 -10.11 10.16
C SER A 182 -5.49 -8.70 10.39
N THR A 183 -4.81 -8.46 11.51
CA THR A 183 -4.15 -7.18 11.80
C THR A 183 -2.90 -7.01 10.96
N LEU A 184 -2.12 -8.08 10.77
CA LEU A 184 -0.94 -8.08 9.89
C LEU A 184 -1.34 -7.85 8.44
N LEU A 185 -2.37 -8.53 7.92
CA LEU A 185 -2.89 -8.32 6.57
C LEU A 185 -3.36 -6.86 6.37
N ARG A 186 -4.12 -6.30 7.33
CA ARG A 186 -4.53 -4.89 7.30
C ARG A 186 -3.35 -3.92 7.38
N LYS A 187 -2.21 -4.35 7.92
CA LYS A 187 -0.96 -3.58 8.02
C LYS A 187 0.03 -3.89 6.89
N LEU A 188 -0.31 -4.76 5.93
CA LEU A 188 0.49 -4.96 4.72
C LEU A 188 0.44 -3.66 3.88
N ARG A 189 1.59 -3.16 3.46
CA ARG A 189 1.73 -1.88 2.75
C ARG A 189 2.46 -2.02 1.42
N TRP A 190 3.42 -2.93 1.34
CA TRP A 190 4.18 -3.18 0.13
C TRP A 190 4.65 -4.63 0.07
N SER A 191 4.83 -5.13 -1.16
CA SER A 191 5.60 -6.32 -1.49
C SER A 191 6.51 -6.01 -2.69
N THR A 192 7.78 -6.41 -2.64
CA THR A 192 8.73 -6.21 -3.73
C THR A 192 8.88 -7.48 -4.57
N LEU A 193 8.74 -7.35 -5.88
CA LEU A 193 8.81 -8.45 -6.85
C LEU A 193 10.11 -8.36 -7.66
N GLY A 194 10.71 -9.51 -7.99
CA GLY A 194 11.95 -9.55 -8.76
C GLY A 194 13.16 -9.07 -7.94
N LEU A 195 13.92 -8.09 -8.47
CA LEU A 195 15.04 -7.48 -7.75
C LEU A 195 14.52 -6.75 -6.52
N GLN A 196 14.98 -7.20 -5.35
CA GLN A 196 14.47 -6.72 -4.07
C GLN A 196 15.09 -5.36 -3.72
N PHE A 197 14.23 -4.35 -3.58
CA PHE A 197 14.65 -3.00 -3.22
C PHE A 197 15.05 -2.92 -1.74
N ASP A 198 16.22 -2.34 -1.45
CA ASP A 198 16.69 -2.08 -0.09
C ASP A 198 16.41 -0.63 0.30
N TRP A 199 15.33 -0.42 1.05
CA TRP A 199 14.89 0.91 1.50
C TRP A 199 15.91 1.63 2.40
N SER A 200 16.90 0.94 2.97
CA SER A 200 17.95 1.55 3.77
C SER A 200 19.12 2.08 2.93
N LYS A 201 19.22 1.64 1.67
CA LYS A 201 20.28 2.05 0.73
C LYS A 201 19.65 2.85 -0.39
N VAL A 202 19.44 4.14 -0.15
CA VAL A 202 19.09 5.05 -1.25
C VAL A 202 20.35 5.24 -2.09
N ILE A 203 20.40 4.55 -3.24
CA ILE A 203 21.45 4.76 -4.24
C ILE A 203 21.10 6.08 -4.93
N PHE A 204 21.91 7.10 -4.68
CA PHE A 204 21.89 8.39 -5.40
C PHE A 204 22.92 8.36 -6.53
#